data_AF-A0A951QIK6-F1
#
_entry.id   AF-A0A951QIK6-F1
#
_cell.length_a   1.000
_cell.length_b   1.000
_cell.length_c   1.000
_cell.angle_alpha   90.00
_cell.angle_beta   90.00
_cell.angle_gamma   90.00
#
_symmetry.space_group_name_H-M   'P 1'
#
loop_
_entity.id
_entity.type
_entity.pdbx_description
1 polymer ?
#
loop_
_entity_poly.entity_id
_entity_poly.type
_entity_poly.pdbx_seq_one_letter_code
_entity_poly.pdbx_strand_id
1 'polypeptide(L)'
;MKNFLIISDLSYLQPISESSIVVGGNIYAGTVTTTKTGVGYATAAAGALAIGDTTYTNAQTKTNVQNLGSLASSKADATATAYARTGNQTASSHNSNSSISLNLTNP
;
A
#
# COMPACT_ATOMS: atom_id res chain seq x y z
N MET A 1 -2.34 -30.66 -20.50
CA MET A 1 -1.36 -29.87 -21.29
C MET A 1 -0.46 -29.13 -20.32
N LYS A 2 0.86 -29.32 -20.35
CA LYS A 2 1.83 -28.62 -19.50
C LYS A 2 2.57 -27.61 -20.39
N ASN A 3 2.41 -26.31 -20.12
CA ASN A 3 3.19 -25.27 -20.81
C ASN A 3 4.37 -24.88 -19.94
N PHE A 4 5.58 -25.09 -20.45
CA PHE A 4 6.81 -24.56 -19.87
C PHE A 4 7.12 -23.23 -20.54
N LEU A 5 7.43 -22.21 -19.74
CA LEU A 5 7.98 -20.95 -20.22
C LEU A 5 9.51 -21.05 -20.11
N ILE A 6 10.20 -21.10 -21.25
CA ILE A 6 11.66 -21.01 -21.32
C ILE A 6 11.98 -19.63 -21.88
N ILE A 7 12.71 -18.82 -21.11
CA ILE A 7 13.22 -17.51 -21.54
C ILE A 7 14.72 -17.68 -21.78
N SER A 8 15.12 -17.66 -23.04
CA SER A 8 16.46 -18.11 -23.48
C SER A 8 17.46 -17.00 -23.77
N ASP A 9 17.14 -15.72 -23.54
CA ASP A 9 18.14 -14.65 -23.63
C ASP A 9 17.68 -13.39 -22.87
N LEU A 10 18.34 -13.11 -21.74
CA LEU A 10 18.32 -11.81 -21.08
C LEU A 10 19.78 -11.41 -20.86
N SER A 11 20.34 -10.71 -21.84
CA SER A 11 21.78 -10.42 -21.90
C SER A 11 22.30 -9.55 -20.75
N TYR A 12 21.43 -8.88 -19.98
CA TYR A 12 21.84 -8.07 -18.83
C TYR A 12 20.74 -7.98 -17.77
N LEU A 13 20.63 -8.98 -16.89
CA LEU A 13 19.97 -8.80 -15.60
C LEU A 13 20.99 -8.25 -14.61
N GLN A 14 21.04 -6.93 -14.51
CA GLN A 14 21.74 -6.28 -13.40
C GLN A 14 20.84 -6.35 -12.16
N PRO A 15 21.31 -6.89 -11.02
CA PRO A 15 20.53 -6.88 -9.79
C PRO A 15 20.33 -5.43 -9.34
N ILE A 16 19.09 -4.95 -9.39
CA ILE A 16 18.70 -3.65 -8.84
C ILE A 16 18.42 -3.88 -7.36
N SER A 17 19.27 -3.39 -6.47
CA SER A 17 19.14 -3.61 -5.03
C SER A 17 18.05 -2.76 -4.38
N GLU A 18 17.46 -1.80 -5.09
CA GLU A 18 16.43 -0.92 -4.53
C GLU A 18 15.34 -0.58 -5.58
N SER A 19 14.08 -0.73 -5.15
CA SER A 19 12.81 -0.51 -5.88
C SER A 19 12.39 -1.61 -6.86
N SER A 20 11.68 -2.59 -6.31
CA SER A 20 11.05 -3.75 -6.95
C SER A 20 9.83 -3.41 -7.82
N ILE A 21 9.98 -2.57 -8.84
CA ILE A 21 8.96 -2.43 -9.89
C ILE A 21 9.58 -2.79 -11.23
N VAL A 22 9.55 -4.08 -11.55
CA VAL A 22 9.71 -4.56 -12.93
C VAL A 22 8.36 -4.37 -13.61
N VAL A 23 8.22 -3.33 -14.43
CA VAL A 23 7.02 -3.12 -15.28
C VAL A 23 7.09 -4.09 -16.46
N GLY A 24 6.74 -5.35 -16.20
CA GLY A 24 6.61 -6.39 -17.20
C GLY A 24 5.14 -6.61 -17.55
N GLY A 25 4.62 -5.83 -18.50
CA GLY A 25 3.24 -5.92 -18.98
C GLY A 25 2.59 -4.55 -19.11
N ASN A 26 1.71 -4.37 -20.09
CA ASN A 26 0.99 -3.11 -20.38
C ASN A 26 -0.07 -2.74 -19.32
N ILE A 27 0.03 -3.34 -18.13
CA ILE A 27 -0.93 -3.18 -17.05
C ILE A 27 -0.28 -3.43 -15.68
N TYR A 28 -0.51 -2.54 -14.72
CA TYR A 28 0.05 -2.64 -13.37
C TYR A 28 -0.90 -2.01 -12.34
N ALA A 29 -0.95 -2.57 -11.13
CA ALA A 29 -1.62 -1.98 -9.98
C ALA A 29 -0.80 -2.25 -8.72
N GLY A 30 -0.46 -1.19 -7.97
CA GLY A 30 0.33 -1.26 -6.74
C GLY A 30 -0.28 -0.39 -5.65
N THR A 31 -0.18 -0.84 -4.40
CA THR A 31 -0.64 -0.09 -3.24
C THR A 31 0.36 -0.18 -2.09
N VAL A 32 0.44 0.87 -1.30
CA VAL A 32 1.28 0.94 -0.08
C VAL A 32 0.50 1.64 1.02
N THR A 33 0.60 1.13 2.24
CA THR A 33 0.01 1.74 3.44
C THR A 33 0.99 1.65 4.59
N THR A 34 1.05 2.68 5.41
CA THR A 34 1.83 2.67 6.66
C THR A 34 1.09 3.46 7.73
N THR A 35 1.12 2.94 8.96
CA THR A 35 0.53 3.58 10.12
C THR A 35 1.51 3.50 11.28
N LYS A 36 1.54 4.55 12.10
CA LYS A 36 2.32 4.61 13.33
C LYS A 36 1.56 5.39 14.37
N THR A 37 1.52 4.89 15.60
CA THR A 37 0.85 5.54 16.72
C THR A 37 1.72 5.52 17.97
N GLY A 38 1.52 6.50 18.83
CA GLY A 38 2.04 6.51 20.19
C GLY A 38 1.32 7.55 21.04
N VAL A 39 1.84 7.83 22.22
CA VAL A 39 1.21 8.80 23.14
C VAL A 39 1.21 10.18 22.50
N GLY A 40 0.02 10.71 22.23
CA GLY A 40 -0.16 12.06 21.68
C GLY A 40 0.09 12.19 20.19
N TYR A 41 0.32 11.08 19.45
CA TYR A 41 0.52 11.17 18.00
C TYR A 41 -0.02 9.96 17.23
N ALA A 42 -0.46 10.24 16.00
CA ALA A 42 -0.88 9.26 15.03
C ALA A 42 -0.44 9.71 13.62
N THR A 43 0.16 8.80 12.86
CA THR A 43 0.61 9.01 11.49
C THR A 43 0.03 7.91 10.61
N ALA A 44 -0.51 8.29 9.46
CA ALA A 44 -1.01 7.37 8.44
C ALA A 44 -0.55 7.88 7.07
N ALA A 45 -0.10 6.98 6.20
CA ALA A 45 0.14 7.28 4.80
C ALA A 45 -0.37 6.14 3.93
N ALA A 46 -0.91 6.49 2.76
CA ALA A 46 -1.45 5.56 1.78
C ALA A 46 -1.02 6.03 0.38
N GLY A 47 -0.71 5.08 -0.49
CA GLY A 47 -0.35 5.32 -1.89
C GLY A 47 -0.95 4.23 -2.78
N ALA A 48 -1.38 4.63 -3.97
CA ALA A 48 -1.92 3.75 -4.99
C ALA A 48 -1.38 4.17 -6.35
N LEU A 49 -1.01 3.19 -7.18
CA LEU A 49 -0.50 3.38 -8.54
C LEU A 49 -1.22 2.40 -9.46
N ALA A 50 -1.70 2.88 -10.60
CA ALA A 50 -2.31 2.05 -11.64
C ALA A 50 -1.81 2.48 -13.02
N ILE A 51 -1.50 1.52 -13.88
CA ILE A 51 -1.06 1.73 -15.26
C ILE A 51 -1.94 0.85 -16.16
N GLY A 52 -2.61 1.44 -17.15
CA GLY A 52 -3.46 0.77 -18.14
C GLY A 52 -4.39 1.77 -18.85
N ASP A 53 -5.21 1.29 -19.80
CA ASP A 53 -6.16 2.13 -20.56
C ASP A 53 -7.25 2.76 -19.66
N THR A 54 -7.78 1.97 -18.73
CA THR A 54 -8.73 2.42 -17.71
C THR A 54 -8.11 2.20 -16.34
N THR A 55 -8.04 3.26 -15.54
CA THR A 55 -7.45 3.21 -14.20
C THR A 55 -8.41 3.75 -13.15
N TYR A 56 -8.31 3.19 -11.95
CA TYR A 56 -8.96 3.69 -10.76
C TYR A 56 -7.98 3.58 -9.60
N THR A 57 -7.79 4.66 -8.86
CA THR A 57 -7.01 4.67 -7.63
C THR A 57 -7.77 5.37 -6.52
N ASN A 58 -7.61 4.88 -5.31
CA ASN A 58 -8.19 5.46 -4.11
C ASN A 58 -7.20 5.27 -2.96
N ALA A 59 -6.79 6.36 -2.32
CA ALA A 59 -5.93 6.33 -1.15
C ALA A 59 -6.59 7.19 -0.06
N GLN A 60 -6.81 6.61 1.11
CA GLN A 60 -7.50 7.23 2.22
C GLN A 60 -6.71 7.03 3.51
N THR A 61 -6.65 8.07 4.32
CA THR A 61 -6.01 8.04 5.62
C THR A 61 -6.91 8.71 6.65
N LYS A 62 -6.92 8.19 7.87
CA LYS A 62 -7.63 8.77 9.00
C LYS A 62 -6.77 8.66 10.24
N THR A 63 -6.58 9.78 10.93
CA THR A 63 -5.90 9.81 12.23
C THR A 63 -6.82 10.42 13.27
N ASN A 64 -6.69 9.97 14.51
CA ASN A 64 -7.45 10.48 15.64
C ASN A 64 -6.58 10.38 16.90
N VAL A 65 -6.34 11.51 17.55
CA VAL A 65 -5.60 11.59 18.82
C VAL A 65 -6.55 12.20 19.84
N GLN A 66 -6.76 11.51 20.96
CA GLN A 66 -7.64 11.97 22.02
C GLN A 66 -6.94 11.86 23.37
N ASN A 67 -7.19 12.86 24.22
CA ASN A 67 -6.84 12.83 25.62
C ASN A 67 -8.14 12.93 26.44
N LEU A 68 -8.44 11.86 27.18
CA LEU A 68 -9.65 11.69 27.98
C LEU A 68 -9.30 11.74 29.48
N GLY A 69 -8.41 12.65 29.87
CA GLY A 69 -7.99 12.85 31.25
C GLY A 69 -6.91 11.85 31.66
N SER A 70 -7.31 10.72 32.24
CA SER A 70 -6.41 9.63 32.66
C SER A 70 -6.08 8.63 31.54
N LEU A 71 -6.69 8.79 30.36
CA LEU A 71 -6.49 7.91 29.20
C LEU A 71 -6.15 8.74 27.96
N ALA A 72 -4.98 8.51 27.38
CA ALA A 72 -4.64 8.97 26.04
C ALA A 72 -4.86 7.84 25.02
N SER A 73 -5.51 8.16 23.91
CA SER A 73 -5.67 7.25 22.78
C SER A 73 -5.17 7.88 21.48
N SER A 74 -4.59 7.08 20.61
CA SER A 74 -4.17 7.52 19.28
C SER A 74 -4.43 6.40 18.30
N LYS A 75 -5.13 6.71 17.20
CA LYS A 75 -5.53 5.78 16.16
C LYS A 75 -5.10 6.32 14.80
N ALA A 76 -4.56 5.44 13.97
CA ALA A 76 -4.22 5.70 12.58
C ALA A 76 -4.80 4.58 11.71
N ASP A 77 -5.51 4.93 10.65
CA ASP A 77 -6.05 4.02 9.65
C ASP A 77 -5.60 4.51 8.25
N ALA A 78 -5.18 3.59 7.39
CA ALA A 78 -4.78 3.86 6.01
C ALA A 78 -5.34 2.77 5.09
N THR A 79 -5.94 3.16 3.97
CA THR A 79 -6.49 2.25 2.96
C THR A 79 -6.07 2.72 1.58
N ALA A 80 -5.64 1.81 0.73
CA ALA A 80 -5.29 2.07 -0.65
C ALA A 80 -5.90 1.00 -1.56
N THR A 81 -6.43 1.41 -2.70
CA THR A 81 -6.96 0.55 -3.76
C THR A 81 -6.45 1.07 -5.09
N ALA A 82 -5.98 0.16 -5.94
CA ALA A 82 -5.58 0.43 -7.31
C ALA A 82 -6.22 -0.62 -8.22
N TYR A 83 -6.69 -0.17 -9.38
CA TYR A 83 -7.23 -1.00 -10.43
C TYR A 83 -6.78 -0.44 -11.77
N ALA A 84 -6.40 -1.34 -12.67
CA ALA A 84 -6.09 -1.03 -14.05
C ALA A 84 -6.74 -2.06 -14.97
N ARG A 85 -7.02 -1.64 -16.20
CA ARG A 85 -7.49 -2.48 -17.30
C ARG A 85 -6.91 -1.99 -18.62
N THR A 86 -6.43 -2.92 -19.45
CA THR A 86 -5.97 -2.69 -20.83
C THR A 86 -6.53 -3.81 -21.70
N GLY A 87 -7.47 -3.49 -22.60
CA GLY A 87 -8.24 -4.50 -23.35
C GLY A 87 -8.93 -5.55 -22.44
N ASN A 88 -8.46 -6.81 -22.51
CA ASN A 88 -8.93 -7.94 -21.70
C ASN A 88 -8.05 -8.24 -20.48
N GLN A 89 -6.99 -7.48 -20.25
CA GLN A 89 -6.09 -7.65 -19.11
C GLN A 89 -6.55 -6.75 -17.96
N THR A 90 -6.50 -7.26 -16.73
CA THR A 90 -6.80 -6.49 -15.52
C THR A 90 -5.72 -6.67 -14.46
N ALA A 91 -5.39 -5.61 -13.74
CA ALA A 91 -4.54 -5.66 -12.56
C ALA A 91 -5.25 -4.94 -11.41
N SER A 92 -5.18 -5.47 -10.21
CA SER A 92 -5.74 -4.85 -9.02
C SER A 92 -4.85 -5.06 -7.81
N SER A 93 -4.87 -4.09 -6.91
CA SER A 93 -4.14 -4.14 -5.65
C SER A 93 -4.96 -3.41 -4.59
N HIS A 94 -4.95 -3.95 -3.38
CA HIS A 94 -5.62 -3.37 -2.24
C HIS A 94 -4.75 -3.58 -1.00
N ASN A 95 -4.64 -2.55 -0.19
CA ASN A 95 -3.88 -2.60 1.05
C ASN A 95 -4.60 -1.78 2.12
N SER A 96 -4.60 -2.27 3.36
CA SER A 96 -5.14 -1.56 4.51
C SER A 96 -4.20 -1.77 5.70
N ASN A 97 -4.02 -0.72 6.50
CA ASN A 97 -3.19 -0.76 7.69
C ASN A 97 -3.85 0.09 8.79
N SER A 98 -3.77 -0.39 10.02
CA SER A 98 -4.34 0.27 11.18
C SER A 98 -3.39 0.13 12.36
N SER A 99 -3.28 1.18 13.16
CA SER A 99 -2.51 1.18 14.40
C SER A 99 -3.27 1.92 15.48
N ILE A 100 -3.12 1.43 16.71
CA ILE A 100 -3.73 2.03 17.89
C ILE A 100 -2.72 2.03 19.04
N SER A 101 -2.72 3.13 19.79
CA SER A 101 -1.97 3.32 21.03
C SER A 101 -2.95 3.75 22.12
N LEU A 102 -2.83 3.12 23.28
CA LEU A 102 -3.59 3.45 24.49
C LEU A 102 -2.59 3.61 25.65
N ASN A 103 -2.74 4.67 26.44
CA ASN A 103 -1.83 4.95 27.54
C ASN A 103 -2.59 5.57 28.72
N LEU A 104 -2.31 5.06 29.93
CA LEU A 104 -2.79 5.64 31.17
C LEU A 104 -1.85 6.77 31.59
N THR A 105 -2.38 7.99 31.58
CA THR A 105 -1.62 9.22 31.87
C THR A 105 -1.56 9.54 33.37
N ASN A 106 -2.31 8.82 34.21
CA ASN A 106 -2.26 8.86 35.68
C ASN A 106 -2.45 7.42 36.24
N PRO A 107 -1.41 6.76 36.77
CA PRO A 107 -1.55 5.53 37.56
C PRO A 107 -2.11 5.78 38.96
#